data_AF-A0A6A2Y0N8-F1
#
_entry.id   AF-A0A6A2Y0N8-F1
#
_cell.length_a   1.000
_cell.length_b   1.000
_cell.length_c   1.000
_cell.angle_alpha   90.00
_cell.angle_beta   90.00
_cell.angle_gamma   90.00
#
_symmetry.space_group_name_H-M   'P 1'
#
loop_
_entity.id
_entity.type
_entity.pdbx_description
1 polymer ?
#
loop_
_entity_poly.entity_id
_entity_poly.type
_entity_poly.pdbx_seq_one_letter_code
_entity_poly.pdbx_strand_id
1 'polypeptide(L)'
;MLVVVCKSYHSTCSLEQYGHNGEVNSMFDLHSEATAFGKSLSDGFLVVCLEDVRPYLGEVEFNDPQRKLVLPIPSLLFGLYLRVLLAMHST
;
A
#
# COMPACT_ATOMS: atom_id res chain seq x y z
N MET A 1 8.00 6.88 0.49
CA MET A 1 6.60 6.72 0.05
C MET A 1 5.71 6.83 1.27
N LEU A 2 4.61 7.58 1.17
CA LEU A 2 3.61 7.72 2.24
C LEU A 2 2.27 7.23 1.70
N VAL A 3 1.59 6.37 2.46
CA VAL A 3 0.27 5.82 2.13
C VAL A 3 -0.49 5.59 3.43
N VAL A 4 -1.80 5.84 3.41
CA VAL A 4 -2.68 5.47 4.52
C VAL A 4 -3.21 4.08 4.26
N VAL A 5 -3.05 3.17 5.22
CA VAL A 5 -3.56 1.79 5.11
C VAL A 5 -4.77 1.64 6.00
N CYS A 6 -5.91 1.33 5.40
CA CYS A 6 -7.17 1.13 6.07
C CYS A 6 -7.53 -0.36 6.14
N LYS A 7 -8.08 -0.78 7.28
CA LYS A 7 -8.49 -2.18 7.46
C LYS A 7 -9.72 -2.51 6.62
N SER A 8 -10.65 -1.57 6.48
CA SER A 8 -11.92 -1.78 5.78
C SER A 8 -12.28 -0.67 4.82
N TYR A 9 -13.20 -0.98 3.90
CA TYR A 9 -13.73 0.00 2.95
C TYR A 9 -14.38 1.18 3.68
N HIS A 10 -15.17 0.90 4.73
CA HIS A 10 -15.80 1.95 5.54
C HIS A 10 -14.76 2.91 6.15
N SER A 11 -13.66 2.39 6.69
CA SER A 11 -12.58 3.23 7.23
C SER A 11 -11.83 4.02 6.15
N THR A 12 -11.90 3.59 4.90
CA THR A 12 -11.33 4.31 3.74
C THR A 12 -12.24 5.47 3.34
N CYS A 13 -13.55 5.21 3.25
CA CYS A 13 -14.56 6.22 2.94
C CYS A 13 -14.66 7.33 3.99
N SER A 14 -14.29 7.05 5.24
CA SER A 14 -14.28 8.05 6.32
C SER A 14 -13.00 8.88 6.39
N LEU A 15 -12.09 8.81 5.40
CA LEU A 15 -10.89 9.65 5.40
C LEU A 15 -11.10 10.97 4.66
N GLU A 16 -12.03 10.99 3.71
CA GLU A 16 -12.31 12.14 2.86
C GLU A 16 -13.77 12.16 2.46
N GLN A 17 -14.39 13.34 2.62
CA GLN A 17 -15.77 13.57 2.21
C GLN A 17 -15.80 14.57 1.07
N TYR A 18 -16.72 14.36 0.14
CA TYR A 18 -16.91 15.20 -1.02
C TYR A 18 -18.24 15.95 -0.94
N GLY A 19 -18.22 17.22 -1.30
CA GLY A 19 -19.42 18.03 -1.47
C GLY A 19 -20.23 17.63 -2.71
N HIS A 20 -21.39 18.24 -2.90
CA HIS A 20 -22.27 17.96 -4.05
C HIS A 20 -21.64 18.26 -5.42
N ASN A 21 -20.66 19.15 -5.47
CA ASN A 21 -19.88 19.50 -6.66
C ASN A 21 -18.65 18.59 -6.87
N GLY A 22 -18.43 17.59 -5.99
CA GLY A 22 -17.25 16.74 -6.02
C GLY A 22 -15.98 17.38 -5.47
N GLU A 23 -16.08 18.56 -4.83
CA GLU A 23 -14.94 19.16 -4.13
C GLU A 23 -14.70 18.49 -2.78
N VAL A 24 -13.43 18.40 -2.39
CA VAL A 24 -13.03 17.87 -1.09
C VAL A 24 -13.51 18.80 0.02
N ASN A 25 -14.18 18.23 1.01
CA ASN A 25 -14.63 18.97 2.18
C ASN A 25 -13.54 19.00 3.25
N SER A 26 -12.79 20.11 3.31
CA SER A 26 -11.67 20.29 4.23
C SER A 26 -12.05 20.33 5.72
N MET A 27 -13.35 20.37 6.03
CA MET A 27 -13.85 20.43 7.41
C MET A 27 -14.04 19.04 8.04
N PHE A 28 -13.74 17.96 7.33
CA PHE A 28 -13.96 16.59 7.80
C PHE A 28 -12.68 15.78 7.94
N ASP A 29 -12.74 14.79 8.84
CA ASP A 29 -11.80 13.69 9.00
C ASP A 29 -10.33 14.14 8.99
N LEU A 30 -9.48 13.58 8.12
CA LEU A 30 -8.04 13.89 8.09
C LEU A 30 -7.74 15.37 7.83
N HIS A 31 -8.56 16.04 7.02
CA HIS A 31 -8.40 17.46 6.74
C HIS A 31 -8.69 18.33 7.97
N SER A 32 -9.72 17.96 8.74
CA SER A 32 -10.05 18.66 10.00
C SER A 32 -8.96 18.46 11.06
N GLU A 33 -8.43 17.25 11.19
CA GLU A 33 -7.35 16.93 12.13
C GLU A 33 -6.06 17.69 11.75
N ALA A 34 -5.68 17.68 10.47
CA ALA A 34 -4.54 18.45 9.99
C ALA A 34 -4.69 19.95 10.26
N THR A 35 -5.89 20.49 10.03
CA THR A 35 -6.20 21.91 10.30
C THR A 35 -6.07 22.24 11.79
N ALA A 36 -6.50 21.35 12.70
CA ALA A 36 -6.31 21.51 14.14
C ALA A 36 -4.84 21.59 14.55
N PHE A 37 -3.95 20.94 13.80
CA PHE A 37 -2.48 21.05 13.95
C PHE A 37 -1.86 22.22 13.17
N GLY A 38 -2.66 23.10 12.55
CA GLY A 38 -2.17 24.19 11.71
C GLY A 38 -1.47 23.71 10.44
N LYS A 39 -1.84 22.52 9.94
CA LYS A 39 -1.34 21.90 8.71
C LYS A 39 -2.46 21.86 7.67
N SER A 40 -2.07 21.72 6.40
CA SER A 40 -2.99 21.51 5.28
C SER A 40 -2.55 20.27 4.50
N LEU A 41 -3.51 19.40 4.17
CA LEU A 41 -3.32 18.29 3.24
C LEU A 41 -3.73 18.79 1.85
N SER A 42 -2.84 19.54 1.19
CA SER A 42 -3.12 20.17 -0.12
C SER A 42 -2.99 19.20 -1.29
N ASP A 43 -2.26 18.10 -1.09
CA ASP A 43 -2.06 17.06 -2.10
C ASP A 43 -2.94 15.86 -1.75
N GLY A 44 -3.53 15.25 -2.78
CA GLY A 44 -4.25 13.99 -2.62
C GLY A 44 -3.35 12.92 -1.98
N PHE A 45 -3.86 12.19 -0.99
CA PHE A 45 -3.14 11.11 -0.35
C PHE A 45 -3.57 9.76 -0.91
N LEU A 46 -2.61 8.83 -1.01
CA LEU A 46 -2.90 7.47 -1.42
C LEU A 46 -3.48 6.69 -0.25
N VAL A 47 -4.56 5.96 -0.50
CA VAL A 47 -5.17 5.05 0.46
C VAL A 47 -5.17 3.64 -0.11
N VAL A 48 -4.79 2.67 0.73
CA VAL A 48 -4.90 1.24 0.44
C VAL A 48 -5.87 0.62 1.44
N CYS A 49 -6.96 0.06 0.96
CA CYS A 49 -7.87 -0.73 1.77
C CYS A 49 -7.46 -2.21 1.74
N LEU A 50 -7.21 -2.82 2.90
CA LEU A 50 -6.80 -4.23 2.97
C LEU A 50 -7.87 -5.20 2.47
N GLU A 51 -9.16 -4.85 2.56
CA GLU A 51 -10.27 -5.64 2.02
C GLU A 51 -10.29 -5.64 0.47
N ASP A 52 -9.79 -4.57 -0.15
CA ASP A 52 -9.75 -4.43 -1.61
C ASP A 52 -8.47 -5.02 -2.23
N VAL A 53 -7.47 -5.35 -1.40
CA VAL A 53 -6.22 -5.96 -1.86
C VAL A 53 -6.43 -7.46 -2.08
N ARG A 54 -6.19 -7.92 -3.31
CA ARG A 54 -6.17 -9.35 -3.62
C ARG A 54 -4.99 -10.03 -2.92
N PRO A 55 -5.21 -11.01 -2.03
CA PRO A 55 -4.13 -11.69 -1.36
C PRO A 55 -3.37 -12.62 -2.31
N TYR A 56 -2.10 -12.86 -2.00
CA TYR A 56 -1.35 -13.96 -2.61
C TYR A 56 -1.93 -15.29 -2.13
N LEU A 57 -2.22 -16.19 -3.06
CA LEU A 57 -2.87 -17.49 -2.78
C LEU A 57 -1.89 -18.67 -2.87
N GLY A 58 -0.59 -18.43 -3.07
CA GLY A 58 0.42 -19.48 -3.12
C GLY A 58 1.01 -19.81 -1.76
N GLU A 59 2.03 -20.67 -1.78
CA GLU A 59 2.63 -21.22 -0.58
C GLU A 59 3.49 -20.19 0.20
N VAL A 60 3.55 -20.41 1.51
CA VAL A 60 4.41 -19.70 2.45
C VAL A 60 5.44 -20.68 2.97
N GLU A 61 6.69 -20.25 3.15
CA GLU A 61 7.77 -21.09 3.64
C GLU A 61 7.42 -21.70 5.01
N PHE A 62 7.47 -23.03 5.08
CA PHE A 62 7.19 -23.76 6.30
C PHE A 62 8.24 -23.43 7.38
N ASN A 63 7.78 -23.13 8.60
CA ASN A 63 8.61 -22.76 9.75
C ASN A 63 9.47 -21.49 9.59
N ASP A 64 9.22 -20.63 8.59
CA ASP A 64 9.86 -19.30 8.53
C ASP A 64 9.07 -18.31 9.43
N PRO A 65 9.67 -17.75 10.51
CA PRO A 65 8.97 -16.82 11.40
C PRO A 65 8.50 -15.53 10.72
N GLN A 66 9.11 -15.19 9.58
CA GLN A 66 8.77 -14.00 8.80
C GLN A 66 7.65 -14.28 7.77
N ARG A 67 7.23 -15.55 7.63
CA ARG A 67 6.19 -16.01 6.68
C ARG A 67 6.51 -15.61 5.23
N LYS A 68 7.74 -15.84 4.78
CA LYS A 68 8.16 -15.58 3.40
C LYS A 68 7.31 -16.33 2.37
N LEU A 69 7.04 -15.68 1.23
CA LEU A 69 6.32 -16.28 0.12
C LEU A 69 7.24 -17.19 -0.69
N VAL A 70 6.75 -18.37 -1.07
CA VAL A 70 7.45 -19.25 -2.02
C VAL A 70 7.20 -18.72 -3.42
N LEU A 71 8.09 -17.86 -3.91
CA LEU A 71 8.06 -17.32 -5.26
C LEU A 71 8.99 -18.13 -6.19
N PRO A 72 8.56 -18.44 -7.43
CA PRO A 72 9.40 -19.15 -8.37
C PRO A 72 10.63 -18.32 -8.73
N ILE A 73 11.80 -18.96 -8.73
CA ILE A 73 13.04 -18.31 -9.18
C ILE A 73 12.92 -18.11 -10.69
N PRO A 74 13.06 -16.88 -11.20
CA PRO A 74 13.00 -16.63 -12.64
C PRO A 74 14.13 -17.39 -13.34
N SER A 75 13.80 -18.11 -14.42
CA SER A 75 14.77 -18.80 -15.27
C SER A 75 14.87 -18.11 -16.64
N LEU A 76 16.10 -18.01 -17.15
CA LEU A 76 16.33 -17.65 -18.55
C LEU A 76 16.55 -18.94 -19.35
N LEU A 77 16.01 -18.98 -20.58
CA LEU A 77 16.42 -19.97 -21.58
C LEU A 77 17.95 -19.91 -21.67
N PHE A 78 18.64 -21.03 -21.40
CA PHE A 78 20.11 -21.17 -21.35
C PHE A 78 20.85 -20.94 -20.01
N GLY A 79 20.30 -21.36 -18.88
CA GLY A 79 21.11 -21.87 -17.74
C GLY A 79 22.10 -20.92 -17.04
N LEU A 80 22.17 -19.65 -17.45
CA LEU A 80 22.98 -18.61 -16.82
C LEU A 80 22.22 -18.06 -15.61
N TYR A 81 22.36 -18.74 -14.48
CA TYR A 81 21.74 -18.35 -13.21
C TYR A 81 22.39 -17.09 -12.59
N LEU A 82 21.51 -16.20 -12.12
CA LEU A 82 21.57 -15.48 -10.84
C LEU A 82 22.54 -14.31 -10.60
N ARG A 83 23.55 -14.03 -11.43
CA ARG A 83 24.43 -12.86 -11.15
C ARG A 83 23.73 -11.50 -11.26
N VAL A 84 22.65 -11.39 -12.03
CA VAL A 84 21.92 -10.12 -12.22
C VAL A 84 20.87 -9.88 -11.13
N LEU A 85 20.22 -10.93 -10.61
CA LEU A 85 19.10 -10.76 -9.67
C LEU A 85 19.56 -10.32 -8.27
N LEU A 86 20.71 -10.81 -7.79
CA LEU A 86 21.26 -10.44 -6.48
C LEU A 86 21.93 -9.05 -6.49
N ALA A 87 22.39 -8.57 -7.66
CA ALA A 87 23.02 -7.25 -7.77
C ALA A 87 22.04 -6.08 -7.54
N MET A 88 20.74 -6.30 -7.74
CA MET A 88 19.68 -5.29 -7.56
C MET A 88 19.21 -5.16 -6.10
N HIS A 89 19.61 -6.09 -5.22
CA HIS A 89 19.15 -6.11 -3.82
C HIS A 89 20.20 -5.53 -2.84
N SER A 90 21.29 -4.94 -3.36
CA SER A 90 22.44 -4.46 -2.59
C SER A 90 22.82 -2.99 -2.88
N THR A 91 21.89 -2.16 -3.38
CA THR A 91 22.06 -0.71 -3.54
C THR A 91 21.03 0.04 -2.73
#